data_AF-A0A3B1DA18-F1
#
_entry.id   AF-A0A3B1DA18-F1
#
_cell.length_a   1.000
_cell.length_b   1.000
_cell.length_c   1.000
_cell.angle_alpha   90.00
_cell.angle_beta   90.00
_cell.angle_gamma   90.00
#
_symmetry.space_group_name_H-M   'P 1'
#
loop_
_entity.id
_entity.type
_entity.pdbx_description
1 polymer ?
#
loop_
_entity_poly.entity_id
_entity_poly.type
_entity_poly.pdbx_seq_one_letter_code
_entity_poly.pdbx_strand_id
1 'polypeptide(L)'
;MRILITTLLSGWLLWVSPVQAEPTIADKHDCSSCHRFSVEDSLETHKAPDLFYAGNKFQQPWLKKFLQNPVVVRKAGVSTDPDFLKKESTLPHPVLAKNDASEMADYLMSLTLSDLLKGKVGATPLTKGNRVRVKILFERNYGCIACHEGINLAGQARGGISGPSLANAGNRLRADWIYNWLKTPQKFISKGRMPFYELDDESAIKITKYILSLKIGDWN
;
A
#
# COMPACT_ATOMS: atom_id res chain seq x y z
N MET A 1 59.92 29.88 28.12
CA MET A 1 59.29 28.59 27.84
C MET A 1 57.78 28.76 28.04
N ARG A 2 57.01 29.01 26.97
CA ARG A 2 55.54 29.16 27.03
C ARG A 2 54.90 27.90 26.44
N ILE A 3 54.16 27.19 27.28
CA ILE A 3 53.46 25.94 26.92
C ILE A 3 52.10 26.34 26.33
N LEU A 4 51.88 26.02 25.05
CA LEU A 4 50.57 26.11 24.39
C LEU A 4 49.82 24.81 24.65
N ILE A 5 48.70 24.90 25.38
CA ILE A 5 47.74 23.81 25.57
C ILE A 5 46.66 23.97 24.49
N THR A 6 46.69 23.09 23.49
CA THR A 6 45.63 22.97 22.49
C THR A 6 44.54 22.04 23.00
N THR A 7 43.38 22.61 23.34
CA THR A 7 42.17 21.85 23.64
C THR A 7 41.51 21.39 22.34
N LEU A 8 41.52 20.08 22.09
CA LEU A 8 40.76 19.43 21.02
C LEU A 8 39.28 19.35 21.44
N LEU A 9 38.45 20.23 20.89
CA LEU A 9 36.99 20.07 20.94
C LEU A 9 36.58 18.95 19.97
N SER A 10 36.24 17.78 20.49
CA SER A 10 35.54 16.73 19.76
C SER A 10 34.07 17.11 19.62
N GLY A 11 33.71 17.71 18.49
CA GLY A 11 32.31 17.97 18.13
C GLY A 11 31.58 16.67 17.79
N TRP A 12 30.65 16.27 18.65
CA TRP A 12 29.68 15.21 18.36
C TRP A 12 28.68 15.74 17.32
N LEU A 13 28.89 15.43 16.04
CA LEU A 13 27.86 15.64 15.01
C LEU A 13 26.74 14.62 15.23
N LEU A 14 25.68 15.06 15.89
CA LEU A 14 24.39 14.36 15.90
C LEU A 14 23.83 14.40 14.47
N TRP A 15 23.91 13.28 13.76
CA TRP A 15 23.17 13.05 12.52
C TRP A 15 21.68 12.92 12.85
N VAL A 16 20.98 14.05 12.92
CA VAL A 16 19.52 14.07 12.91
C VAL A 16 19.10 13.84 11.46
N SER A 17 18.56 12.66 11.17
CA SER A 17 17.93 12.43 9.86
C SER A 17 16.76 13.39 9.73
N PRO A 18 16.62 14.12 8.61
CA PRO A 18 15.48 15.01 8.42
C PRO A 18 14.22 14.16 8.37
N VAL A 19 13.35 14.32 9.37
CA VAL A 19 11.94 13.92 9.24
C VAL A 19 11.37 14.85 8.17
N GLN A 20 10.96 14.27 7.04
CA GLN A 20 10.37 15.03 5.95
C GLN A 20 9.03 15.59 6.45
N ALA A 21 8.94 16.91 6.63
CA ALA A 21 7.70 17.56 7.04
C ALA A 21 6.58 17.27 6.02
N GLU A 22 5.35 17.15 6.51
CA GLU A 22 4.16 17.03 5.66
C GLU A 22 4.09 18.24 4.70
N PRO A 23 3.72 18.03 3.42
CA PRO A 23 3.64 19.12 2.46
C PRO A 23 2.41 19.97 2.76
N THR A 24 2.46 21.26 2.43
CA THR A 24 1.34 22.20 2.67
C THR A 24 0.00 21.74 2.07
N ILE A 25 0.04 20.91 1.02
CA ILE A 25 -1.14 20.31 0.41
C ILE A 25 -1.86 19.31 1.34
N ALA A 26 -1.12 18.61 2.22
CA ALA A 26 -1.70 17.70 3.19
C ALA A 26 -2.57 18.45 4.20
N ASP A 27 -2.07 19.59 4.70
CA ASP A 27 -2.82 20.49 5.59
C ASP A 27 -4.02 21.12 4.89
N LYS A 28 -3.82 21.63 3.66
CA LYS A 28 -4.86 22.29 2.86
C LYS A 28 -6.11 21.42 2.65
N HIS A 29 -5.93 20.10 2.55
CA HIS A 29 -7.01 19.14 2.37
C HIS A 29 -7.32 18.31 3.62
N ASP A 30 -6.75 18.67 4.77
CA ASP A 30 -6.95 18.00 6.05
C ASP A 30 -6.73 16.48 5.97
N CYS A 31 -5.70 16.07 5.21
CA CYS A 31 -5.42 14.66 4.94
C CYS A 31 -5.19 13.87 6.25
N SER A 32 -4.53 14.50 7.21
CA SER A 32 -4.11 13.90 8.48
C SER A 32 -5.28 13.69 9.46
N SER A 33 -6.47 14.24 9.18
CA SER A 33 -7.68 13.92 9.94
C SER A 33 -8.20 12.50 9.67
N CYS A 34 -7.82 11.93 8.52
CA CYS A 34 -8.25 10.61 8.07
C CYS A 34 -7.11 9.62 7.90
N HIS A 35 -5.96 10.07 7.38
CA HIS A 35 -4.80 9.25 7.06
C HIS A 35 -3.67 9.45 8.06
N ARG A 36 -2.96 8.36 8.33
CA ARG A 36 -1.80 8.35 9.20
C ARG A 36 -0.50 8.42 8.41
N PHE A 37 0.38 9.35 8.73
CA PHE A 37 1.62 9.61 7.98
C PHE A 37 2.88 9.15 8.71
N SER A 38 2.81 8.94 10.03
CA SER A 38 3.92 8.43 10.84
C SER A 38 3.53 7.22 11.69
N VAL A 39 4.53 6.42 12.10
CA VAL A 39 4.27 5.25 12.98
C VAL A 39 3.88 5.68 14.40
N GLU A 40 4.29 6.88 14.80
CA GLU A 40 4.05 7.51 16.11
C GLU A 40 2.62 8.05 16.26
N ASP A 41 1.93 8.31 15.15
CA ASP A 41 0.56 8.80 15.15
C ASP A 41 -0.42 7.73 15.71
N SER A 42 -1.50 8.18 16.37
CA SER A 42 -2.49 7.29 16.97
C SER A 42 -3.21 6.41 15.93
N LEU A 43 -3.35 5.12 16.22
CA LEU A 43 -4.13 4.19 15.38
C LEU A 43 -5.65 4.34 15.53
N GLU A 44 -6.12 4.99 16.61
CA GLU A 44 -7.56 4.99 16.95
C GLU A 44 -8.35 6.13 16.29
N THR A 45 -7.66 7.17 15.84
CA THR A 45 -8.28 8.39 15.27
C THR A 45 -8.51 8.29 13.76
N HIS A 46 -7.76 7.44 13.06
CA HIS A 46 -7.71 7.41 11.60
C HIS A 46 -8.73 6.42 11.01
N LYS A 47 -9.59 6.95 10.13
CA LYS A 47 -10.66 6.19 9.45
C LYS A 47 -10.30 5.80 8.01
N ALA A 48 -9.09 6.14 7.55
CA ALA A 48 -8.59 5.80 6.22
C ALA A 48 -7.31 4.94 6.30
N PRO A 49 -6.86 4.32 5.20
CA PRO A 49 -5.66 3.49 5.21
C PRO A 49 -4.40 4.28 5.59
N ASP A 50 -3.54 3.65 6.39
CA ASP A 50 -2.21 4.16 6.73
C ASP A 50 -1.36 4.46 5.47
N LEU A 51 -0.67 5.61 5.51
CA LEU A 51 0.16 6.14 4.42
C LEU A 51 1.65 6.25 4.77
N PHE A 52 2.07 6.00 6.02
CA PHE A 52 3.49 6.02 6.44
C PHE A 52 4.44 5.05 5.70
N TYR A 53 3.89 4.17 4.86
CA TYR A 53 4.62 3.25 3.96
C TYR A 53 4.14 3.32 2.51
N ALA A 54 3.49 4.42 2.11
CA ALA A 54 2.87 4.57 0.81
C ALA A 54 3.86 4.35 -0.34
N GLY A 55 5.12 4.78 -0.19
CA GLY A 55 6.19 4.58 -1.17
C GLY A 55 6.62 3.13 -1.34
N ASN A 56 6.46 2.28 -0.32
CA ASN A 56 6.64 0.84 -0.50
C ASN A 56 5.47 0.21 -1.24
N LYS A 57 4.24 0.68 -0.99
CA LYS A 57 2.99 0.05 -1.40
C LYS A 57 2.59 0.37 -2.83
N PHE A 58 2.57 1.66 -3.17
CA PHE A 58 1.91 2.15 -4.36
C PHE A 58 2.88 2.42 -5.50
N GLN A 59 2.35 2.37 -6.72
CA GLN A 59 3.04 2.89 -7.90
C GLN A 59 2.70 4.38 -8.04
N GLN A 60 3.72 5.23 -8.16
CA GLN A 60 3.54 6.69 -8.27
C GLN A 60 2.60 7.12 -9.42
N PRO A 61 2.66 6.53 -10.64
CA PRO A 61 1.71 6.89 -11.70
C PRO A 61 0.25 6.64 -11.29
N TRP A 62 -0.01 5.59 -10.51
CA TRP A 62 -1.34 5.31 -9.98
C TRP A 62 -1.75 6.32 -8.91
N LEU A 63 -0.85 6.69 -7.98
CA LEU A 63 -1.15 7.71 -6.97
C LEU A 63 -1.54 9.05 -7.61
N LYS A 64 -0.77 9.52 -8.59
CA LYS A 64 -1.06 10.78 -9.29
C LYS A 64 -2.43 10.75 -9.96
N LYS A 65 -2.81 9.63 -10.58
CA LYS A 65 -4.15 9.47 -11.18
C LYS A 65 -5.25 9.37 -10.12
N PHE A 66 -5.03 8.60 -9.05
CA PHE A 66 -6.01 8.42 -7.98
C PHE A 66 -6.32 9.72 -7.25
N LEU A 67 -5.32 10.55 -6.98
CA LEU A 67 -5.54 11.83 -6.32
C LEU A 67 -6.32 12.83 -7.20
N GLN A 68 -6.26 12.69 -8.53
CA GLN A 68 -7.04 13.50 -9.48
C GLN A 68 -8.44 12.92 -9.75
N ASN A 69 -8.61 11.60 -9.61
CA ASN A 69 -9.89 10.93 -9.78
C ASN A 69 -10.00 9.76 -8.78
N PRO A 70 -10.37 10.03 -7.51
CA PRO A 70 -10.42 9.00 -6.49
C PRO A 70 -11.59 8.06 -6.73
N VAL A 71 -11.31 6.76 -6.64
CA VAL A 71 -12.34 5.71 -6.74
C VAL A 71 -12.39 4.88 -5.47
N VAL A 72 -13.53 4.25 -5.23
CA VAL A 72 -13.69 3.33 -4.10
C VAL A 72 -12.91 2.04 -4.36
N VAL A 73 -11.72 1.91 -3.76
CA VAL A 73 -10.90 0.68 -3.85
C VAL A 73 -11.49 -0.44 -2.98
N ARG A 74 -12.08 -0.09 -1.84
CA ARG A 74 -12.71 -1.04 -0.92
C ARG A 74 -14.15 -0.59 -0.70
N LYS A 75 -15.10 -1.37 -1.24
CA LYS A 75 -16.54 -1.04 -1.18
C LYS A 75 -17.10 -1.20 0.22
N ALA A 76 -16.68 -2.25 0.94
CA ALA A 76 -16.91 -2.34 2.37
C ALA A 76 -16.08 -1.27 3.11
N GLY A 77 -16.61 -0.73 4.21
CA GLY A 77 -15.93 0.27 5.03
C GLY A 77 -14.62 -0.19 5.66
N VAL A 78 -14.17 0.53 6.69
CA VAL A 78 -12.88 0.29 7.36
C VAL A 78 -12.85 -1.08 8.05
N SER A 79 -11.88 -1.95 7.72
CA SER A 79 -11.82 -3.36 8.23
C SER A 79 -11.87 -3.50 9.75
N THR A 80 -11.40 -2.46 10.45
CA THR A 80 -11.24 -2.46 11.90
C THR A 80 -12.56 -2.14 12.61
N ASP A 81 -13.58 -1.64 11.91
CA ASP A 81 -14.93 -1.44 12.46
C ASP A 81 -15.64 -2.82 12.59
N PRO A 82 -16.24 -3.14 13.75
CA PRO A 82 -17.12 -4.30 13.92
C PRO A 82 -18.19 -4.45 12.83
N ASP A 83 -18.79 -3.33 12.37
CA ASP A 83 -19.90 -3.29 11.42
C ASP A 83 -19.48 -2.94 9.97
N PHE A 84 -18.21 -3.15 9.62
CA PHE A 84 -17.64 -2.74 8.32
C PHE A 84 -18.36 -3.29 7.06
N LEU A 85 -19.13 -4.37 7.19
CA LEU A 85 -19.93 -4.95 6.11
C LEU A 85 -21.29 -4.27 5.91
N LYS A 86 -21.78 -3.52 6.91
CA LYS A 86 -23.10 -2.87 6.89
C LYS A 86 -23.06 -1.46 6.33
N LYS A 87 -21.87 -0.88 6.18
CA LYS A 87 -21.64 0.47 5.66
C LYS A 87 -20.89 0.39 4.34
N GLU A 88 -21.51 0.88 3.27
CA GLU A 88 -20.77 1.18 2.05
C GLU A 88 -19.79 2.31 2.34
N SER A 89 -18.57 2.21 1.79
CA SER A 89 -17.57 3.26 1.86
C SER A 89 -18.04 4.47 1.04
N THR A 90 -18.77 5.37 1.70
CA THR A 90 -19.27 6.64 1.14
C THR A 90 -18.41 7.83 1.53
N LEU A 91 -17.28 7.60 2.22
CA LEU A 91 -16.38 8.67 2.62
C LEU A 91 -15.86 9.40 1.38
N PRO A 92 -16.18 10.69 1.21
CA PRO A 92 -15.68 11.46 0.08
C PRO A 92 -14.17 11.64 0.23
N HIS A 93 -13.45 11.44 -0.87
CA HIS A 93 -12.02 11.74 -0.94
C HIS A 93 -11.83 13.03 -1.74
N PRO A 94 -10.98 13.99 -1.29
CA PRO A 94 -10.74 15.22 -2.03
C PRO A 94 -10.17 14.92 -3.42
N VAL A 95 -10.60 15.71 -4.41
CA VAL A 95 -10.04 15.73 -5.77
C VAL A 95 -8.95 16.80 -5.82
N LEU A 96 -7.74 16.41 -6.17
CA LEU A 96 -6.59 17.31 -6.27
C LEU A 96 -6.37 17.76 -7.72
N ALA A 97 -5.96 19.02 -7.88
CA ALA A 97 -5.46 19.51 -9.16
C ALA A 97 -4.18 18.76 -9.55
N LYS A 98 -3.85 18.74 -10.85
CA LYS A 98 -2.71 17.97 -11.39
C LYS A 98 -1.38 18.21 -10.66
N ASN A 99 -1.07 19.46 -10.33
CA ASN A 99 0.18 19.82 -9.65
C ASN A 99 0.15 19.36 -8.18
N ASP A 100 -0.93 19.68 -7.46
CA ASP A 100 -1.19 19.25 -6.08
C ASP A 100 -1.12 17.71 -5.94
N ALA A 101 -1.71 16.98 -6.89
CA ALA A 101 -1.66 15.52 -6.96
C ALA A 101 -0.23 15.00 -7.20
N SER A 102 0.57 15.72 -8.00
CA SER A 102 1.96 15.36 -8.24
C SER A 102 2.79 15.54 -6.97
N GLU A 103 2.70 16.72 -6.33
CA GLU A 103 3.41 17.05 -5.11
C GLU A 103 3.06 16.06 -3.98
N MET A 104 1.77 15.82 -3.75
CA MET A 104 1.32 14.89 -2.73
C MET A 104 1.79 13.45 -3.03
N ALA A 105 1.72 13.01 -4.29
CA ALA A 105 2.23 11.69 -4.65
C ALA A 105 3.75 11.58 -4.42
N ASP A 106 4.53 12.62 -4.71
CA ASP A 106 5.97 12.62 -4.51
C ASP A 106 6.32 12.54 -3.00
N TYR A 107 5.58 13.26 -2.15
CA TYR A 107 5.68 13.11 -0.69
C TYR A 107 5.33 11.69 -0.23
N LEU A 108 4.20 11.13 -0.66
CA LEU A 108 3.79 9.76 -0.32
C LEU A 108 4.82 8.72 -0.75
N MET A 109 5.48 8.94 -1.89
CA MET A 109 6.54 8.05 -2.37
C MET A 109 7.80 8.08 -1.49
N SER A 110 8.03 9.16 -0.73
CA SER A 110 9.15 9.24 0.23
C SER A 110 8.90 8.42 1.50
N LEU A 111 7.64 8.17 1.84
CA LEU A 111 7.25 7.43 3.04
C LEU A 111 7.52 5.93 2.85
N THR A 112 8.61 5.44 3.46
CA THR A 112 9.05 4.06 3.30
C THR A 112 9.55 3.42 4.60
N LEU A 113 9.30 2.12 4.71
CA LEU A 113 9.91 1.21 5.66
C LEU A 113 11.17 0.61 5.05
N SER A 114 12.29 0.78 5.74
CA SER A 114 13.62 0.36 5.29
C SER A 114 13.86 -1.15 5.40
N ASP A 115 13.13 -1.82 6.30
CA ASP A 115 13.32 -3.21 6.68
C ASP A 115 12.42 -4.20 5.91
N LEU A 116 11.78 -3.76 4.82
CA LEU A 116 11.04 -4.65 3.92
C LEU A 116 11.97 -5.41 2.98
N LEU A 117 11.66 -6.69 2.74
CA LEU A 117 12.38 -7.51 1.77
C LEU A 117 12.17 -6.97 0.35
N LYS A 118 13.26 -6.91 -0.43
CA LYS A 118 13.24 -6.41 -1.82
C LYS A 118 13.74 -7.49 -2.78
N GLY A 119 13.25 -7.47 -4.02
CA GLY A 119 13.77 -8.29 -5.11
C GLY A 119 13.47 -9.79 -5.02
N LYS A 120 12.57 -10.20 -4.11
CA LYS A 120 12.12 -11.60 -4.00
C LYS A 120 11.27 -12.05 -5.18
N VAL A 121 10.60 -11.11 -5.84
CA VAL A 121 9.73 -11.38 -6.99
C VAL A 121 10.44 -10.93 -8.27
N GLY A 122 10.97 -11.89 -9.03
CA GLY A 122 11.61 -11.59 -10.32
C GLY A 122 10.64 -11.01 -11.35
N ALA A 123 11.18 -10.19 -12.28
CA ALA A 123 10.40 -9.45 -13.28
C ALA A 123 9.66 -10.33 -14.30
N THR A 124 10.12 -11.56 -14.52
CA THR A 124 9.51 -12.48 -15.50
C THR A 124 8.05 -12.80 -15.14
N PRO A 125 7.08 -12.45 -15.99
CA PRO A 125 5.67 -12.75 -15.76
C PRO A 125 5.38 -14.26 -15.72
N LEU A 126 4.23 -14.64 -15.16
CA LEU A 126 3.74 -16.01 -15.27
C LEU A 126 3.42 -16.34 -16.73
N THR A 127 3.78 -17.55 -17.17
CA THR A 127 3.28 -18.10 -18.45
C THR A 127 1.75 -18.22 -18.40
N LYS A 128 1.08 -18.25 -19.56
CA LYS A 128 -0.38 -18.40 -19.63
C LYS A 128 -0.88 -19.61 -18.81
N GLY A 129 -0.23 -20.76 -18.95
CA GLY A 129 -0.58 -21.98 -18.20
C GLY A 129 -0.37 -21.84 -16.69
N ASN A 130 0.75 -21.27 -16.26
CA ASN A 130 0.99 -21.04 -14.84
C ASN A 130 0.03 -20.01 -14.25
N ARG A 131 -0.37 -18.99 -15.02
CA ARG A 131 -1.36 -18.01 -14.58
C ARG A 131 -2.71 -18.65 -14.24
N VAL A 132 -3.16 -19.65 -15.01
CA VAL A 132 -4.39 -20.41 -14.71
C VAL A 132 -4.23 -21.24 -13.44
N ARG A 133 -3.10 -21.94 -13.27
CA ARG A 133 -2.84 -22.73 -12.05
C ARG A 133 -2.80 -21.87 -10.80
N VAL A 134 -2.11 -20.72 -10.86
CA VAL A 134 -2.02 -19.79 -9.72
C VAL A 134 -3.35 -19.10 -9.47
N LYS A 135 -4.17 -18.84 -10.50
CA LYS A 135 -5.55 -18.37 -10.31
C LYS A 135 -6.36 -19.35 -9.47
N ILE A 136 -6.27 -20.66 -9.75
CA ILE A 136 -6.97 -21.68 -8.94
C ILE A 136 -6.46 -21.66 -7.50
N LEU A 137 -5.14 -21.61 -7.29
CA LEU A 137 -4.53 -21.48 -5.97
C LEU A 137 -5.07 -20.25 -5.21
N PHE A 138 -5.10 -19.09 -5.86
CA PHE A 138 -5.61 -17.85 -5.31
C PHE A 138 -7.11 -17.91 -4.98
N GLU A 139 -7.93 -18.44 -5.89
CA GLU A 139 -9.39 -18.39 -5.75
C GLU A 139 -9.97 -19.51 -4.89
N ARG A 140 -9.39 -20.71 -4.95
CA ARG A 140 -9.99 -21.93 -4.38
C ARG A 140 -9.25 -22.41 -3.16
N ASN A 141 -7.92 -22.50 -3.24
CA ASN A 141 -7.13 -23.04 -2.13
C ASN A 141 -7.02 -22.03 -0.99
N TYR A 142 -6.66 -20.78 -1.32
CA TYR A 142 -6.57 -19.71 -0.33
C TYR A 142 -7.86 -18.90 -0.19
N GLY A 143 -8.83 -19.08 -1.11
CA GLY A 143 -10.13 -18.43 -1.01
C GLY A 143 -10.06 -16.90 -1.09
N CYS A 144 -9.02 -16.31 -1.69
CA CYS A 144 -8.79 -14.86 -1.65
C CYS A 144 -9.97 -14.08 -2.24
N ILE A 145 -10.67 -14.65 -3.23
CA ILE A 145 -11.85 -14.02 -3.84
C ILE A 145 -13.11 -14.05 -2.97
N ALA A 146 -13.11 -14.75 -1.83
CA ALA A 146 -14.22 -14.67 -0.89
C ALA A 146 -14.34 -13.25 -0.32
N CYS A 147 -13.21 -12.53 -0.22
CA CYS A 147 -13.16 -11.16 0.29
C CYS A 147 -12.75 -10.14 -0.77
N HIS A 148 -11.85 -10.50 -1.68
CA HIS A 148 -11.31 -9.57 -2.67
C HIS A 148 -11.99 -9.70 -4.03
N GLU A 149 -12.45 -8.58 -4.57
CA GLU A 149 -12.90 -8.49 -5.95
C GLU A 149 -11.70 -8.57 -6.90
N GLY A 150 -11.80 -9.38 -7.94
CA GLY A 150 -10.86 -9.45 -9.06
C GLY A 150 -11.62 -9.39 -10.39
N ILE A 151 -10.93 -9.74 -11.47
CA ILE A 151 -11.51 -9.84 -12.82
C ILE A 151 -11.51 -11.31 -13.25
N ASN A 152 -12.66 -11.79 -13.73
CA ASN A 152 -12.79 -13.13 -14.27
C ASN A 152 -12.19 -13.22 -15.70
N LEU A 153 -12.20 -14.42 -16.30
CA LEU A 153 -11.65 -14.60 -17.65
C LEU A 153 -12.43 -13.85 -18.75
N ALA A 154 -13.65 -13.42 -18.47
CA ALA A 154 -14.51 -12.63 -19.36
C ALA A 154 -14.37 -11.11 -19.14
N GLY A 155 -13.44 -10.66 -18.29
CA GLY A 155 -13.22 -9.24 -18.03
C GLY A 155 -14.20 -8.62 -17.02
N GLN A 156 -15.05 -9.41 -16.37
CA GLN A 156 -16.06 -8.92 -15.43
C GLN A 156 -15.57 -9.00 -13.98
N ALA A 157 -16.02 -8.05 -13.16
CA ALA A 157 -15.78 -8.05 -11.71
C ALA A 157 -16.34 -9.33 -11.07
N ARG A 158 -15.54 -9.96 -10.20
CA ARG A 158 -15.92 -11.17 -9.47
C ARG A 158 -15.19 -11.25 -8.13
N GLY A 159 -15.90 -11.61 -7.08
CA GLY A 159 -15.34 -11.86 -5.75
C GLY A 159 -16.11 -11.11 -4.68
N GLY A 160 -15.56 -11.09 -3.47
CA GLY A 160 -16.09 -10.36 -2.34
C GLY A 160 -15.80 -8.86 -2.41
N ILE A 161 -16.53 -8.10 -1.60
CA ILE A 161 -16.37 -6.65 -1.47
C ILE A 161 -15.76 -6.24 -0.11
N SER A 162 -15.58 -7.23 0.77
CA SER A 162 -15.12 -7.03 2.15
C SER A 162 -13.64 -6.67 2.23
N GLY A 163 -12.84 -7.11 1.26
CA GLY A 163 -11.45 -6.71 1.05
C GLY A 163 -11.31 -5.67 -0.07
N PRO A 164 -10.14 -5.00 -0.18
CA PRO A 164 -9.88 -4.07 -1.28
C PRO A 164 -9.88 -4.81 -2.62
N SER A 165 -10.46 -4.19 -3.64
CA SER A 165 -10.47 -4.70 -5.01
C SER A 165 -9.04 -4.86 -5.53
N LEU A 166 -8.77 -6.05 -6.06
CA LEU A 166 -7.53 -6.45 -6.70
C LEU A 166 -7.63 -6.41 -8.23
N ALA A 167 -8.79 -6.04 -8.78
CA ALA A 167 -9.05 -5.98 -10.21
C ALA A 167 -8.00 -5.18 -11.01
N ASN A 168 -7.49 -4.08 -10.45
CA ASN A 168 -6.44 -3.25 -11.03
C ASN A 168 -5.15 -3.21 -10.19
N ALA A 169 -4.91 -4.26 -9.39
CA ALA A 169 -3.79 -4.30 -8.45
C ALA A 169 -2.43 -4.14 -9.13
N GLY A 170 -2.25 -4.66 -10.34
CA GLY A 170 -1.00 -4.61 -11.09
C GLY A 170 -0.58 -3.22 -11.56
N ASN A 171 -1.50 -2.27 -11.64
CA ASN A 171 -1.19 -0.85 -11.89
C ASN A 171 -1.04 -0.06 -10.57
N ARG A 172 -1.65 -0.54 -9.49
CA ARG A 172 -1.72 0.14 -8.19
C ARG A 172 -0.57 -0.21 -7.24
N LEU A 173 -0.22 -1.49 -7.16
CA LEU A 173 0.63 -2.04 -6.09
C LEU A 173 2.02 -2.43 -6.59
N ARG A 174 3.01 -2.36 -5.69
CA ARG A 174 4.39 -2.80 -5.95
C ARG A 174 4.58 -4.26 -5.56
N ALA A 175 5.41 -4.98 -6.32
CA ALA A 175 5.70 -6.40 -6.12
C ALA A 175 6.23 -6.70 -4.71
N ASP A 176 7.23 -5.95 -4.26
CA ASP A 176 7.85 -6.14 -2.95
C ASP A 176 6.82 -5.97 -1.82
N TRP A 177 5.93 -4.98 -1.91
CA TRP A 177 4.91 -4.79 -0.89
C TRP A 177 3.89 -5.93 -0.85
N ILE A 178 3.42 -6.41 -2.00
CA ILE A 178 2.50 -7.56 -2.05
C ILE A 178 3.16 -8.78 -1.40
N TYR A 179 4.42 -9.05 -1.73
CA TYR A 179 5.17 -10.17 -1.15
C TYR A 179 5.29 -10.03 0.37
N ASN A 180 5.74 -8.88 0.87
CA ASN A 180 5.87 -8.65 2.31
C ASN A 180 4.50 -8.72 3.01
N TRP A 181 3.44 -8.16 2.39
CA TRP A 181 2.07 -8.25 2.93
C TRP A 181 1.61 -9.69 3.11
N LEU A 182 1.86 -10.56 2.13
CA LEU A 182 1.49 -11.97 2.21
C LEU A 182 2.28 -12.73 3.28
N LYS A 183 3.52 -12.31 3.56
CA LYS A 183 4.38 -12.94 4.56
C LYS A 183 4.16 -12.40 5.98
N THR A 184 3.79 -11.12 6.13
CA THR A 184 3.67 -10.44 7.44
C THR A 184 2.57 -9.35 7.44
N PRO A 185 1.29 -9.70 7.22
CA PRO A 185 0.20 -8.71 7.10
C PRO A 185 0.03 -7.83 8.36
N GLN A 186 0.29 -8.38 9.54
CA GLN A 186 0.22 -7.69 10.84
C GLN A 186 1.17 -6.51 10.97
N LYS A 187 2.25 -6.48 10.18
CA LYS A 187 3.19 -5.35 10.13
C LYS A 187 2.56 -4.11 9.49
N PHE A 188 1.56 -4.30 8.63
CA PHE A 188 0.89 -3.20 7.92
C PHE A 188 -0.47 -2.86 8.53
N ILE A 189 -1.22 -3.87 8.99
CA ILE A 189 -2.50 -3.68 9.69
C ILE A 189 -2.58 -4.67 10.86
N SER A 190 -2.33 -4.18 12.07
CA SER A 190 -2.32 -5.01 13.29
C SER A 190 -3.68 -5.64 13.62
N LYS A 191 -4.77 -4.90 13.41
CA LYS A 191 -6.17 -5.34 13.63
C LYS A 191 -6.84 -5.80 12.31
N GLY A 192 -6.07 -6.32 11.37
CA GLY A 192 -6.56 -6.77 10.07
C GLY A 192 -7.41 -8.04 10.18
N ARG A 193 -8.43 -8.18 9.32
CA ARG A 193 -9.29 -9.38 9.24
C ARG A 193 -8.86 -10.37 8.16
N MET A 194 -7.84 -10.04 7.36
CA MET A 194 -7.32 -10.97 6.36
C MET A 194 -6.59 -12.12 7.08
N PRO A 195 -6.91 -13.40 6.78
CA PRO A 195 -6.21 -14.52 7.39
C PRO A 195 -4.71 -14.50 7.08
N PHE A 196 -3.91 -14.95 8.04
CA PHE A 196 -2.50 -15.22 7.80
C PHE A 196 -2.34 -16.68 7.34
N TYR A 197 -1.86 -16.86 6.12
CA TYR A 197 -1.82 -18.17 5.46
C TYR A 197 -0.47 -18.90 5.56
N GLU A 198 0.53 -18.31 6.22
CA GLU A 198 1.87 -18.90 6.38
C GLU A 198 2.49 -19.41 5.06
N LEU A 199 2.31 -18.67 3.97
CA LEU A 199 2.75 -19.08 2.64
C LEU A 199 4.27 -19.30 2.60
N ASP A 200 4.70 -20.39 1.97
CA ASP A 200 6.10 -20.53 1.55
C ASP A 200 6.49 -19.46 0.49
N ASP A 201 7.79 -19.27 0.30
CA ASP A 201 8.29 -18.22 -0.59
C ASP A 201 7.85 -18.43 -2.05
N GLU A 202 7.80 -19.68 -2.50
CA GLU A 202 7.37 -20.02 -3.86
C GLU A 202 5.91 -19.61 -4.12
N SER A 203 5.02 -19.95 -3.18
CA SER A 203 3.59 -19.62 -3.22
C SER A 203 3.36 -18.12 -3.11
N ALA A 204 4.08 -17.45 -2.19
CA ALA A 204 4.02 -16.00 -2.05
C ALA A 204 4.48 -15.28 -3.33
N ILE A 205 5.55 -15.74 -3.97
CA ILE A 205 6.03 -15.21 -5.25
C ILE A 205 5.00 -15.43 -6.35
N LYS A 206 4.48 -16.66 -6.49
CA LYS A 206 3.48 -16.99 -7.52
C LYS A 206 2.22 -16.14 -7.38
N ILE A 207 1.67 -16.06 -6.17
CA ILE A 207 0.46 -15.25 -5.89
C ILE A 207 0.74 -13.77 -6.13
N THR A 208 1.91 -13.27 -5.73
CA THR A 208 2.30 -11.88 -6.02
C THR A 208 2.31 -11.61 -7.54
N LYS A 209 2.94 -12.50 -8.33
CA LYS A 209 2.95 -12.36 -9.80
C LYS A 209 1.54 -12.43 -10.40
N TYR A 210 0.66 -13.26 -9.83
CA TYR A 210 -0.73 -13.32 -10.26
C TYR A 210 -1.46 -12.00 -9.98
N ILE A 211 -1.35 -11.45 -8.77
CA ILE A 211 -1.93 -10.15 -8.40
C ILE A 211 -1.40 -9.03 -9.31
N LEU A 212 -0.09 -9.02 -9.60
CA LEU A 212 0.53 -8.05 -10.52
C LEU A 212 0.03 -8.18 -11.97
N SER A 213 -0.49 -9.35 -12.36
CA SER A 213 -1.08 -9.56 -13.68
C SER A 213 -2.51 -9.02 -13.80
N LEU A 214 -3.15 -8.65 -12.68
CA LEU A 214 -4.49 -8.07 -12.65
C LEU A 214 -4.40 -6.57 -12.98
N LYS A 215 -4.55 -6.26 -14.28
CA LYS A 215 -4.51 -4.90 -14.81
C LYS A 215 -5.76 -4.65 -15.63
N ILE A 216 -6.42 -3.53 -15.35
CA ILE A 216 -7.40 -2.94 -16.25
C ILE A 216 -6.63 -1.92 -17.12
N GLY A 217 -6.97 -1.83 -18.41
CA GLY A 217 -6.43 -0.81 -19.33
C GLY A 217 -6.74 0.61 -18.88
N ASP A 218 -6.49 1.62 -19.74
CA ASP A 218 -6.55 3.06 -19.41
C ASP A 218 -7.58 3.39 -18.32
N TRP A 219 -7.04 3.48 -17.11
CA TRP A 219 -7.79 3.76 -15.91
C TRP A 219 -8.04 5.27 -15.90
N ASN A 220 -9.18 5.65 -16.47
CA ASN A 220 -9.77 6.98 -16.45
C ASN A 220 -11.06 6.92 -15.64
#